data_AF-A0A497C9K5-F1
#
_entry.id   AF-A0A497C9K5-F1
#
_cell.length_a   1.000
_cell.length_b   1.000
_cell.length_c   1.000
_cell.angle_alpha   90.00
_cell.angle_beta   90.00
_cell.angle_gamma   90.00
#
_symmetry.space_group_name_H-M   'P 1'
#
loop_
_entity.id
_entity.type
_entity.pdbx_description
1 polymer ?
#
loop_
_entity_poly.entity_id
_entity_poly.type
_entity_poly.pdbx_seq_one_letter_code
_entity_poly.pdbx_strand_id
1 'polypeptide(L)'
;MKKSDLDEIISVSTTLYGPLAKYGGGKYIAEKNVPLEPESTIADLLNHFKIPPDKKGYLFINAILCDAPGLTASQKEPLHDGDHVGIFSLKHMWPYQYRDGIRMSESLTKTLKERGTMRNTY
;
A
#
# COMPACT_ATOMS: atom_id res chain seq x y z
N MET A 1 -19.35 -9.72 -33.55
CA MET A 1 -19.64 -9.67 -32.11
C MET A 1 -18.30 -9.42 -31.41
N LYS A 2 -18.15 -8.26 -30.76
CA LYS A 2 -16.87 -7.78 -30.19
C LYS A 2 -16.43 -8.71 -29.05
N LYS A 3 -15.15 -9.09 -29.01
CA LYS A 3 -14.51 -9.66 -27.83
C LYS A 3 -14.67 -8.65 -26.68
N SER A 4 -15.08 -9.14 -25.53
CA SER A 4 -15.33 -8.40 -24.30
C SER A 4 -14.00 -7.90 -23.71
N ASP A 5 -13.74 -6.60 -23.80
CA ASP A 5 -12.62 -5.91 -23.14
C ASP A 5 -12.89 -5.70 -21.63
N LEU A 6 -13.44 -6.69 -20.91
CA LEU A 6 -13.99 -6.50 -19.55
C LEU A 6 -13.65 -7.58 -18.50
N ASP A 7 -12.74 -8.53 -18.76
CA ASP A 7 -12.43 -9.62 -17.80
C ASP A 7 -10.92 -9.90 -17.63
N GLU A 8 -10.05 -8.88 -17.72
CA GLU A 8 -8.62 -9.09 -17.42
C GLU A 8 -8.34 -8.80 -15.94
N ILE A 9 -8.30 -9.87 -15.15
CA ILE A 9 -7.77 -9.86 -13.78
C ILE A 9 -6.39 -9.19 -13.80
N ILE A 10 -6.19 -8.18 -12.94
CA ILE A 10 -4.88 -7.56 -12.75
C ILE A 10 -4.07 -8.36 -11.71
N SER A 11 -2.77 -8.48 -11.93
CA SER A 11 -1.84 -9.13 -11.02
C SER A 11 -0.96 -8.08 -10.32
N VAL A 12 -1.14 -7.94 -9.01
CA VAL A 12 -0.38 -6.97 -8.19
C VAL A 12 0.66 -7.70 -7.35
N SER A 13 1.93 -7.34 -7.51
CA SER A 13 3.04 -7.87 -6.71
C SER A 13 3.06 -7.18 -5.34
N THR A 14 2.68 -7.89 -4.29
CA THR A 14 2.56 -7.33 -2.94
C THR A 14 3.58 -7.92 -1.99
N THR A 15 4.35 -7.06 -1.31
CA THR A 15 5.26 -7.43 -0.24
C THR A 15 4.78 -6.88 1.11
N LEU A 16 4.57 -7.79 2.06
CA LEU A 16 4.18 -7.48 3.44
C LEU A 16 5.39 -7.58 4.36
N TYR A 17 5.71 -6.49 5.06
CA TYR A 17 6.88 -6.41 5.94
C TYR A 17 6.53 -6.43 7.43
N GLY A 18 7.42 -7.04 8.21
CA GLY A 18 7.32 -7.18 9.66
C GLY A 18 6.15 -8.10 10.05
N PRO A 19 5.48 -7.84 11.18
CA PRO A 19 4.31 -8.59 11.63
C PRO A 19 3.13 -8.65 10.66
N LEU A 20 3.12 -7.85 9.58
CA LEU A 20 2.11 -8.00 8.52
C LEU A 20 2.38 -9.24 7.64
N ALA A 21 3.61 -9.74 7.59
CA ALA A 21 3.98 -10.91 6.80
C ALA A 21 3.09 -12.14 7.10
N LYS A 22 2.60 -12.27 8.34
CA LYS A 22 1.69 -13.35 8.74
C LYS A 22 0.40 -13.40 7.92
N TYR A 23 -0.10 -12.26 7.43
CA TYR A 23 -1.30 -12.20 6.58
C TYR A 23 -1.03 -12.76 5.17
N GLY A 24 0.24 -12.75 4.74
CA GLY A 24 0.71 -13.40 3.51
C GLY A 24 1.32 -14.78 3.74
N GLY A 25 1.25 -15.35 4.95
CA GLY A 25 1.85 -16.65 5.28
C GLY A 25 3.37 -16.64 5.53
N GLY A 26 3.97 -15.46 5.72
CA GLY A 26 5.39 -15.31 6.09
C GLY A 26 5.59 -14.95 7.57
N LYS A 27 6.85 -14.90 8.00
CA LYS A 27 7.23 -14.55 9.40
C LYS A 27 7.63 -13.09 9.56
N TYR A 28 8.51 -12.59 8.70
CA TYR A 28 9.03 -11.22 8.71
C TYR A 28 8.87 -10.51 7.37
N ILE A 29 8.78 -11.28 6.29
CA ILE A 29 8.48 -10.84 4.94
C ILE A 29 7.55 -11.88 4.31
N ALA A 30 6.59 -11.42 3.50
CA ALA A 30 5.78 -12.28 2.66
C ALA A 30 5.56 -11.59 1.32
N GLU A 31 5.81 -12.30 0.23
CA GLU A 31 5.56 -11.84 -1.14
C GLU A 31 4.44 -12.64 -1.76
N LYS A 32 3.50 -11.96 -2.41
CA LYS A 32 2.34 -12.55 -3.06
C LYS A 32 2.04 -11.78 -4.34
N ASN A 33 1.85 -12.51 -5.43
CA ASN A 33 1.13 -11.98 -6.58
C ASN A 33 -0.37 -12.14 -6.29
N VAL A 34 -1.07 -11.02 -6.21
CA VAL A 34 -2.48 -10.97 -5.83
C VAL A 34 -3.30 -10.72 -7.08
N PRO A 35 -4.13 -11.68 -7.52
CA PRO A 35 -5.11 -11.45 -8.57
C PRO A 35 -6.25 -10.58 -8.01
N LEU A 36 -6.55 -9.48 -8.69
CA LEU A 36 -7.64 -8.57 -8.36
C LEU A 36 -8.47 -8.26 -9.61
N GLU A 37 -9.72 -7.86 -9.41
CA GLU A 37 -10.56 -7.37 -10.51
C GLU A 37 -9.99 -6.08 -11.10
N PRO A 38 -10.25 -5.77 -12.39
CA PRO A 38 -9.99 -4.45 -12.94
C PRO A 38 -10.55 -3.33 -12.06
N GLU A 39 -9.89 -2.17 -12.06
CA GLU A 39 -10.28 -1.00 -11.26
C GLU A 39 -10.25 -1.20 -9.73
N SER A 40 -9.69 -2.33 -9.25
CA SER A 40 -9.48 -2.55 -7.81
C SER A 40 -8.59 -1.46 -7.22
N THR A 41 -8.84 -1.16 -5.97
CA THR A 41 -8.13 -0.11 -5.23
C THR A 41 -7.21 -0.70 -4.15
N ILE A 42 -6.41 0.16 -3.52
CA ILE A 42 -5.67 -0.22 -2.30
C ILE A 42 -6.60 -0.73 -1.20
N ALA A 43 -7.81 -0.21 -1.06
CA ALA A 43 -8.76 -0.73 -0.09
C ALA A 43 -9.10 -2.21 -0.36
N ASP A 44 -9.29 -2.58 -1.63
CA ASP A 44 -9.58 -3.96 -2.04
C ASP A 44 -8.40 -4.89 -1.77
N LEU A 45 -7.17 -4.44 -2.05
CA LEU A 45 -5.94 -5.17 -1.73
C LEU A 45 -5.78 -5.40 -0.22
N LEU A 46 -6.02 -4.39 0.61
CA LEU A 46 -5.96 -4.52 2.07
C LEU A 46 -7.04 -5.47 2.60
N ASN A 47 -8.24 -5.42 2.01
CA ASN A 47 -9.34 -6.33 2.33
C ASN A 47 -9.02 -7.77 1.93
N HIS A 48 -8.36 -8.00 0.79
CA HIS A 48 -7.91 -9.32 0.35
C HIS A 48 -7.04 -10.01 1.42
N PHE A 49 -6.05 -9.28 1.97
CA PHE A 49 -5.21 -9.80 3.06
C PHE A 49 -5.86 -9.75 4.44
N LYS A 50 -7.05 -9.15 4.56
CA LYS A 50 -7.75 -8.91 5.83
C LYS A 50 -6.87 -8.16 6.84
N ILE A 51 -6.08 -7.19 6.36
CA ILE A 51 -5.19 -6.40 7.20
C ILE A 51 -6.01 -5.33 7.92
N PRO A 52 -6.02 -5.30 9.27
CA PRO A 52 -6.70 -4.24 10.00
C PRO A 52 -6.05 -2.88 9.74
N PRO A 53 -6.83 -1.79 9.56
CA PRO A 53 -6.30 -0.45 9.27
C PRO A 53 -5.30 0.06 10.32
N ASP A 54 -5.49 -0.33 11.58
CA ASP A 54 -4.64 0.03 12.73
C ASP A 54 -3.33 -0.77 12.79
N LYS A 55 -3.06 -1.67 11.84
CA LYS A 55 -1.78 -2.41 11.76
C LYS A 55 -0.90 -1.93 10.61
N LYS A 56 -1.49 -1.22 9.64
CA LYS A 56 -0.80 -0.64 8.49
C LYS A 56 0.02 0.57 8.93
N GLY A 57 1.31 0.52 8.67
CA GLY A 57 2.20 1.66 8.73
C GLY A 57 2.24 2.36 7.38
N TYR A 58 3.38 2.26 6.70
CA TYR A 58 3.61 2.87 5.40
C TYR A 58 3.17 1.97 4.25
N LEU A 59 2.70 2.60 3.18
CA LEU A 59 2.34 1.92 1.94
C LEU A 59 3.01 2.61 0.76
N PHE A 60 3.63 1.80 -0.10
CA PHE A 60 4.26 2.23 -1.33
C PHE A 60 3.61 1.56 -2.52
N ILE A 61 3.48 2.30 -3.62
CA ILE A 61 3.12 1.77 -4.95
C ILE A 61 4.25 2.18 -5.90
N ASN A 62 4.92 1.22 -6.54
CA ASN A 62 6.01 1.48 -7.49
C ASN A 62 7.09 2.44 -6.93
N ALA A 63 7.50 2.20 -5.67
CA ALA A 63 8.43 3.02 -4.90
C ALA A 63 7.97 4.47 -4.58
N ILE A 64 6.71 4.82 -4.86
CA ILE A 64 6.08 6.09 -4.45
C ILE A 64 5.40 5.89 -3.11
N LEU A 65 5.65 6.77 -2.14
CA LEU A 65 4.99 6.73 -0.84
C LEU A 65 3.56 7.24 -0.96
N CYS A 66 2.58 6.37 -0.72
CA CYS A 66 1.17 6.68 -0.91
C CYS A 66 0.40 6.76 0.42
N ASP A 67 0.88 6.10 1.48
CA ASP A 67 0.22 6.16 2.78
C ASP A 67 1.18 6.06 3.95
N ALA A 68 0.75 6.60 5.09
CA ALA A 68 1.53 6.65 6.32
C ALA A 68 0.74 6.12 7.53
N PRO A 69 1.41 5.82 8.66
CA PRO A 69 0.77 5.47 9.92
C PRO A 69 -0.40 6.39 10.29
N GLY A 70 -1.57 5.82 10.56
CA GLY A 70 -2.77 6.58 10.95
C GLY A 70 -3.41 7.40 9.82
N LEU A 71 -2.89 7.31 8.60
CA LEU A 71 -3.50 7.84 7.40
C LEU A 71 -4.12 6.72 6.55
N THR A 72 -5.07 7.13 5.72
CA THR A 72 -5.79 6.28 4.75
C THR A 72 -5.84 6.98 3.39
N ALA A 73 -4.81 7.78 3.09
CA ALA A 73 -4.79 8.70 1.95
C ALA A 73 -4.92 7.96 0.62
N SER A 74 -4.34 6.75 0.54
CA SER A 74 -4.29 5.96 -0.67
C SER A 74 -5.46 5.00 -0.85
N GLN A 75 -6.47 4.98 0.03
CA GLN A 75 -7.52 3.94 -0.02
C GLN A 75 -8.22 3.83 -1.37
N LYS A 76 -8.40 4.97 -2.05
CA LYS A 76 -9.07 5.07 -3.35
C LYS A 76 -8.11 5.09 -4.54
N GLU A 77 -6.80 4.91 -4.30
CA GLU A 77 -5.83 4.85 -5.39
C GLU A 77 -6.10 3.57 -6.19
N PRO A 78 -6.31 3.68 -7.52
CA PRO A 78 -6.50 2.52 -8.39
C PRO A 78 -5.19 1.75 -8.51
N LEU A 79 -5.29 0.43 -8.59
CA LEU A 79 -4.20 -0.48 -8.90
C LEU A 79 -4.28 -0.88 -10.37
N HIS A 80 -3.11 -1.02 -10.98
CA HIS A 80 -2.97 -1.48 -12.36
C HIS A 80 -2.22 -2.81 -12.40
N ASP A 81 -2.39 -3.54 -13.50
CA ASP A 81 -1.64 -4.77 -13.72
C ASP A 81 -0.13 -4.52 -13.66
N GLY A 82 0.59 -5.39 -12.94
CA GLY A 82 2.03 -5.29 -12.74
C GLY A 82 2.47 -4.29 -11.66
N ASP A 83 1.55 -3.61 -10.97
CA ASP A 83 1.91 -2.73 -9.85
C ASP A 83 2.63 -3.49 -8.73
N HIS A 84 3.60 -2.81 -8.12
CA HIS A 84 4.38 -3.32 -6.99
C HIS A 84 3.99 -2.56 -5.72
N VAL A 85 3.38 -3.26 -4.76
CA VAL A 85 2.87 -2.68 -3.52
C VAL A 85 3.66 -3.18 -2.30
N GLY A 86 4.31 -2.26 -1.60
CA GLY A 86 5.01 -2.54 -0.35
C GLY A 86 4.22 -2.05 0.87
N ILE A 87 3.87 -2.93 1.80
CA ILE A 87 3.10 -2.58 3.01
C ILE A 87 3.89 -2.91 4.26
N PHE A 88 4.19 -1.88 5.05
CA PHE A 88 4.97 -1.99 6.27
C PHE A 88 4.07 -2.00 7.49
N SER A 89 4.39 -2.85 8.47
CA SER A 89 3.73 -2.79 9.78
C SER A 89 4.07 -1.52 10.54
N LEU A 90 3.17 -1.06 11.42
CA LEU A 90 3.47 0.04 12.35
C LEU A 90 4.66 -0.21 13.29
N LYS A 91 4.93 -1.47 13.65
CA LYS A 91 5.96 -1.82 14.65
C LYS A 91 7.38 -1.78 14.10
N HIS A 92 7.55 -1.80 12.78
CA HIS A 92 8.85 -1.71 12.14
C HIS A 92 8.88 -0.43 11.32
N MET A 93 9.41 0.63 11.92
CA MET A 93 9.63 1.91 11.25
C MET A 93 10.97 1.90 10.50
N TRP A 94 10.84 2.17 9.20
CA TRP A 94 11.69 2.99 8.34
C TRP A 94 13.23 2.88 8.46
N PRO A 95 13.92 2.34 7.44
CA PRO A 95 15.30 2.71 7.18
C PRO A 95 15.38 4.23 6.97
N TYR A 96 16.28 4.89 7.71
CA TYR A 96 16.59 6.31 7.63
C TYR A 96 16.84 6.82 6.19
N GLN A 97 17.22 5.90 5.30
CA GLN A 97 17.54 6.11 3.87
C GLN A 97 16.40 6.68 3.03
N TYR A 98 15.18 6.71 3.57
CA TYR A 98 13.96 7.11 2.87
C TYR A 98 13.42 8.48 3.30
N ARG A 99 14.12 9.19 4.20
CA ARG A 99 13.70 10.49 4.75
C ARG A 99 13.86 11.66 3.79
N ASP A 100 14.88 11.64 2.96
CA ASP A 100 15.17 12.71 2.01
C ASP A 100 14.91 12.25 0.57
N GLY A 101 14.10 13.01 -0.17
CA GLY A 101 13.94 12.84 -1.62
C GLY A 101 12.94 11.77 -2.09
N ILE A 102 12.17 11.12 -1.19
CA ILE A 102 11.10 10.23 -1.63
C ILE A 102 9.98 11.00 -2.32
N ARG A 103 9.59 10.50 -3.49
CA ARG A 103 8.38 10.93 -4.18
C ARG A 103 7.15 10.47 -3.39
N MET A 104 6.35 11.42 -2.94
CA MET A 104 5.04 11.16 -2.33
C MET A 104 3.94 11.25 -3.38
N SER A 105 2.87 10.48 -3.20
CA SER A 105 1.66 10.63 -4.02
C SER A 105 1.01 11.99 -3.79
N GLU A 106 0.22 12.43 -4.76
CA GLU A 106 -0.56 13.68 -4.64
C GLU A 106 -1.60 13.58 -3.52
N SER A 107 -2.25 12.42 -3.39
CA SER A 107 -3.22 12.12 -2.32
C SER A 107 -2.62 12.22 -0.92
N LEU A 108 -1.44 11.66 -0.71
CA LEU A 108 -0.72 11.76 0.56
C LEU A 108 -0.30 13.21 0.83
N THR A 109 0.25 13.89 -0.18
CA THR A 109 0.66 15.29 -0.08
C THR A 109 -0.51 16.18 0.32
N LYS A 110 -1.69 15.97 -0.26
CA LYS A 110 -2.92 16.69 0.09
C LYS A 110 -3.36 16.39 1.53
N THR A 111 -3.40 15.12 1.92
CA THR A 111 -3.80 14.69 3.26
C THR A 111 -2.90 15.28 4.35
N LEU A 112 -1.59 15.35 4.11
CA LEU A 112 -0.62 15.94 5.04
C LEU A 112 -0.78 17.47 5.16
N LYS A 113 -1.06 18.17 4.06
CA LYS A 113 -1.35 19.62 4.08
C LYS A 113 -2.61 19.93 4.88
N GLU A 114 -3.64 19.09 4.78
CA GLU A 114 -4.91 19.28 5.49
C GLU A 114 -4.82 18.99 7.00
N ARG A 115 -3.98 18.04 7.42
CA ARG A 115 -3.85 17.63 8.84
C ARG A 115 -2.78 18.38 9.64
N GLY A 116 -1.94 19.19 8.98
CA GLY A 116 -0.76 19.80 9.58
C GLY A 116 0.36 18.77 9.75
N THR A 117 1.61 19.18 9.47
CA THR A 117 2.81 18.36 9.45
C THR A 117 2.83 17.30 10.56
N MET A 118 3.11 16.05 10.20
CA MET A 118 3.21 14.92 11.14
C MET A 118 4.02 15.33 12.36
N ARG A 119 3.36 15.42 13.52
CA ARG A 119 4.05 15.53 14.81
C ARG A 119 4.74 14.20 15.08
N ASN A 120 6.03 14.14 14.77
CA ASN A 120 6.90 13.07 15.25
C ASN A 120 6.83 13.07 16.78
N THR A 121 6.12 12.10 17.35
CA THR A 121 6.20 11.85 18.79
C THR A 121 7.27 10.78 18.93
N TYR A 122 8.41 11.18 19.50
CA TYR A 122 9.58 10.33 19.77
C TYR A 122 9.26 9.30 20.86
#